data_AF-A0A936JSL5-F1
#
_entry.id   AF-A0A936JSL5-F1
#
_cell.length_a   1.000
_cell.length_b   1.000
_cell.length_c   1.000
_cell.angle_alpha   90.00
_cell.angle_beta   90.00
_cell.angle_gamma   90.00
#
_symmetry.space_group_name_H-M   'P 1'
#
loop_
_entity.id
_entity.type
_entity.pdbx_description
1 polymer ?
#
loop_
_entity_poly.entity_id
_entity_poly.type
_entity_poly.pdbx_seq_one_letter_code
_entity_poly.pdbx_strand_id
1 'polypeptide(L)'
;MGTSDDDERGEPLGQSFSIDPTREISSVMDELEDLLKNGDVVSALSNKNINASLALTAIDGLRAYLEGRKEQAADDLGTVAEEIRARLDLARTGSKETN
;
A
#
# COMPACT_ATOMS: atom_id res chain seq x y z
N MET A 1 -2.29 -45.35 49.68
CA MET A 1 -1.18 -44.99 48.77
C MET A 1 -1.57 -45.46 47.38
N GLY A 2 -1.71 -44.54 46.42
CA GLY A 2 -1.91 -44.86 45.00
C GLY A 2 -3.26 -44.45 44.40
N THR A 3 -3.53 -43.14 44.34
CA THR A 3 -4.44 -42.55 43.35
C THR A 3 -3.65 -42.36 42.06
N SER A 4 -4.12 -42.92 40.95
CA SER A 4 -3.66 -42.56 39.62
C SER A 4 -4.89 -42.37 38.75
N ASP A 5 -5.56 -41.25 39.00
CA ASP A 5 -6.16 -40.45 37.95
C ASP A 5 -5.00 -39.97 37.04
N ASP A 6 -5.05 -40.29 35.75
CA ASP A 6 -4.40 -39.47 34.74
C ASP A 6 -5.13 -39.71 33.41
N ASP A 7 -6.09 -38.81 33.17
CA ASP A 7 -6.80 -38.62 31.91
C ASP A 7 -5.80 -38.21 30.81
N GLU A 8 -5.35 -39.16 29.99
CA GLU A 8 -4.66 -38.84 28.73
C GLU A 8 -5.64 -38.38 27.64
N ARG A 9 -6.33 -37.26 27.87
CA ARG A 9 -6.98 -36.50 26.79
C ARG A 9 -6.07 -35.35 26.36
N GLY A 10 -5.03 -35.69 25.62
CA GLY A 10 -4.26 -34.71 24.86
C GLY A 10 -5.07 -34.23 23.66
N GLU A 11 -5.86 -33.17 23.83
CA GLU A 11 -6.37 -32.38 22.70
C GLU A 11 -5.16 -31.83 21.91
N PRO A 12 -5.11 -31.96 20.57
CA PRO A 12 -4.01 -31.42 19.78
C PRO A 12 -4.08 -29.89 19.76
N LEU A 13 -3.44 -29.25 20.74
CA LEU A 13 -3.20 -27.81 20.79
C LEU A 13 -2.16 -27.45 19.73
N GLY A 14 -2.60 -27.28 18.49
CA GLY A 14 -1.67 -26.98 17.40
C GLY A 14 -2.30 -26.43 16.13
N GLN A 15 -3.55 -25.97 16.14
CA GLN A 15 -4.13 -25.31 14.97
C GLN A 15 -3.55 -23.89 14.89
N SER A 16 -2.44 -23.73 14.15
CA SER A 16 -1.94 -22.42 13.74
C SER A 16 -2.96 -21.80 12.79
N PHE A 17 -3.72 -20.82 13.28
CA PHE A 17 -4.54 -19.98 12.42
C PHE A 17 -3.60 -19.12 11.58
N SER A 18 -3.40 -19.50 10.31
CA SER A 18 -2.72 -18.64 9.34
C SER A 18 -3.70 -17.54 8.93
N ILE A 19 -3.42 -16.30 9.32
CA ILE A 19 -4.15 -15.14 8.81
C ILE A 19 -3.63 -14.86 7.41
N ASP A 20 -4.52 -14.92 6.42
CA ASP A 20 -4.27 -14.47 5.06
C ASP A 20 -4.96 -13.11 4.85
N PRO A 21 -4.21 -11.99 4.90
CA PRO A 21 -4.79 -10.65 4.76
C PRO A 21 -4.98 -10.24 3.29
N THR A 22 -4.60 -11.06 2.31
CA THR A 22 -4.52 -10.64 0.91
C THR A 22 -5.84 -10.11 0.37
N ARG A 23 -6.96 -10.73 0.75
CA ARG A 23 -8.30 -10.30 0.30
C ARG A 23 -8.69 -8.93 0.86
N GLU A 24 -8.45 -8.70 2.15
CA GLU A 24 -8.81 -7.44 2.81
C GLU A 24 -7.96 -6.30 2.26
N ILE A 25 -6.66 -6.54 2.08
CA ILE A 25 -5.73 -5.58 1.47
C ILE A 25 -6.17 -5.25 0.03
N SER A 26 -6.49 -6.25 -0.79
CA SER A 26 -6.96 -6.02 -2.17
C SER A 26 -8.19 -5.13 -2.19
N SER A 27 -9.18 -5.40 -1.34
CA SER A 27 -10.41 -4.60 -1.26
C SER A 27 -10.12 -3.13 -0.93
N VAL A 28 -9.22 -2.87 0.03
CA VAL A 28 -8.84 -1.50 0.39
C VAL A 28 -8.11 -0.79 -0.76
N MET A 29 -7.25 -1.51 -1.49
CA MET A 29 -6.57 -0.94 -2.66
C MET A 29 -7.55 -0.62 -3.79
N ASP A 30 -8.54 -1.48 -4.03
CA ASP A 30 -9.59 -1.27 -5.04
C ASP A 30 -10.44 -0.04 -4.69
N GLU A 31 -10.87 0.10 -3.42
CA GLU A 31 -11.60 1.28 -2.95
C GLU A 31 -10.80 2.58 -3.09
N LEU A 32 -9.50 2.54 -2.79
CA LEU A 32 -8.63 3.70 -2.95
C LEU A 32 -8.42 4.05 -4.44
N GLU A 33 -8.27 3.05 -5.29
CA GLU A 33 -8.14 3.20 -6.74
C GLU A 33 -9.39 3.88 -7.34
N ASP A 34 -10.58 3.43 -6.94
CA ASP A 34 -11.85 4.04 -7.34
C ASP A 34 -11.98 5.49 -6.85
N LEU A 35 -11.55 5.77 -5.61
CA LEU A 35 -11.52 7.12 -5.08
C LEU A 35 -10.61 8.05 -5.91
N LEU A 36 -9.44 7.56 -6.34
CA LEU A 36 -8.52 8.33 -7.16
C LEU A 36 -8.98 8.54 -8.61
N LYS A 37 -9.96 7.78 -9.09
CA LYS A 37 -10.62 7.98 -10.39
C LYS A 37 -11.80 8.94 -10.31
N ASN A 38 -12.26 9.30 -9.12
CA ASN A 38 -13.33 10.26 -8.93
C ASN A 38 -12.88 11.69 -9.33
N GLY A 39 -13.63 12.34 -10.23
CA GLY A 39 -13.28 13.65 -10.77
C GLY A 39 -13.18 14.78 -9.73
N ASP A 40 -14.01 14.76 -8.69
CA ASP A 40 -13.96 15.76 -7.61
C ASP A 40 -12.71 15.55 -6.74
N VAL A 41 -12.35 14.29 -6.47
CA VAL A 41 -11.11 13.95 -5.75
C VAL A 41 -9.90 14.36 -6.56
N VAL A 42 -9.87 14.04 -7.86
CA VAL A 42 -8.78 14.46 -8.76
C VAL A 42 -8.63 15.98 -8.77
N SER A 43 -9.75 16.71 -8.82
CA SER A 43 -9.75 18.18 -8.76
C SER A 43 -9.20 18.70 -7.43
N ALA A 44 -9.63 18.11 -6.31
CA ALA A 44 -9.16 18.48 -4.97
C ALA A 44 -7.66 18.19 -4.75
N LEU A 45 -7.16 17.07 -5.29
CA LEU A 45 -5.73 16.72 -5.27
C LEU A 45 -4.91 17.65 -6.14
N SER A 46 -5.41 17.98 -7.34
CA SER A 46 -4.74 18.89 -8.28
C SER A 46 -4.56 20.28 -7.67
N ASN A 47 -5.54 20.78 -6.92
CA ASN A 47 -5.44 22.05 -6.18
C ASN A 47 -4.32 22.04 -5.12
N LYS A 48 -3.86 20.87 -4.68
CA LYS A 48 -2.72 20.68 -3.77
C LYS A 48 -1.43 20.31 -4.51
N ASN A 49 -1.39 20.45 -5.84
CA ASN A 49 -0.30 20.02 -6.71
C ASN A 49 0.00 18.50 -6.63
N ILE A 50 -0.98 17.68 -6.24
CA ILE A 50 -0.86 16.22 -6.21
C ILE A 50 -1.41 15.66 -7.51
N ASN A 51 -0.60 14.84 -8.20
CA ASN A 51 -1.00 14.20 -9.45
C ASN A 51 -1.65 12.84 -9.16
N ALA A 52 -2.93 12.70 -9.52
CA ALA A 52 -3.69 11.49 -9.30
C ALA A 52 -3.16 10.27 -10.08
N SER A 53 -2.65 10.47 -11.30
CA SER A 53 -2.04 9.39 -12.08
C SER A 53 -0.78 8.83 -11.40
N LEU A 54 0.04 9.71 -10.82
CA LEU A 54 1.20 9.29 -10.02
C LEU A 54 0.79 8.55 -8.75
N ALA A 55 -0.31 8.97 -8.12
CA ALA A 55 -0.86 8.29 -6.96
C ALA A 55 -1.40 6.89 -7.32
N LEU A 56 -2.02 6.72 -8.50
CA LEU A 56 -2.43 5.41 -9.02
C LEU A 56 -1.22 4.49 -9.23
N THR A 57 -0.13 4.99 -9.84
CA THR A 57 1.12 4.22 -9.97
C THR A 57 1.70 3.80 -8.62
N ALA A 58 1.59 4.65 -7.60
CA ALA A 58 2.03 4.31 -6.24
C ALA A 58 1.20 3.17 -5.63
N ILE A 59 -0.12 3.13 -5.89
CA ILE A 59 -0.99 2.04 -5.46
C ILE A 59 -0.62 0.74 -6.17
N ASP A 60 -0.40 0.78 -7.48
CA ASP A 60 0.00 -0.41 -8.25
C ASP A 60 1.33 -0.99 -7.75
N GLY A 61 2.32 -0.13 -7.48
CA GLY A 61 3.59 -0.53 -6.89
C GLY A 61 3.44 -1.13 -5.48
N LEU A 62 2.57 -0.55 -4.65
CA LEU A 62 2.29 -1.08 -3.32
C LEU A 62 1.55 -2.42 -3.37
N ARG A 63 0.55 -2.56 -4.25
CA ARG A 63 -0.16 -3.82 -4.52
C ARG A 63 0.83 -4.90 -4.98
N ALA A 64 1.70 -4.57 -5.92
CA ALA A 64 2.76 -5.47 -6.39
C ALA A 64 3.70 -5.91 -5.26
N TYR A 65 4.08 -5.00 -4.36
CA TYR A 65 4.94 -5.33 -3.21
C TYR A 65 4.28 -6.34 -2.27
N LEU A 66 3.01 -6.08 -1.92
CA LEU A 66 2.24 -6.91 -0.99
C LEU A 66 1.90 -8.29 -1.58
N GLU A 67 1.82 -8.40 -2.91
CA GLU A 67 1.63 -9.66 -3.63
C GLU A 67 2.95 -10.38 -3.96
N GLY A 68 4.09 -9.85 -3.52
CA GLY A 68 5.41 -10.46 -3.69
C GLY A 68 6.06 -10.23 -5.06
N ARG A 69 5.44 -9.44 -5.95
CA ARG A 69 6.02 -9.01 -7.24
C ARG A 69 7.03 -7.87 -7.03
N LYS A 70 8.17 -8.20 -6.42
CA LYS A 70 9.17 -7.22 -5.96
C LYS A 70 9.81 -6.41 -7.07
N GLU A 71 10.04 -7.00 -8.25
CA GLU A 71 10.63 -6.29 -9.39
C GLU A 71 9.70 -5.18 -9.88
N GLN A 72 8.45 -5.52 -10.18
CA GLN A 72 7.42 -4.55 -10.55
C GLN A 72 7.26 -3.45 -9.49
N ALA A 73 7.20 -3.84 -8.21
CA ALA A 73 7.10 -2.87 -7.11
C ALA A 73 8.29 -1.90 -7.06
N ALA A 74 9.51 -2.40 -7.30
CA ALA A 74 10.70 -1.57 -7.33
C ALA A 74 10.67 -0.55 -8.47
N ASP A 75 10.25 -0.98 -9.66
CA ASP A 75 10.14 -0.11 -10.84
C ASP A 75 9.06 0.97 -10.65
N ASP A 76 7.86 0.58 -10.20
CA ASP A 76 6.73 1.52 -10.03
C ASP A 76 7.00 2.52 -8.91
N LEU A 77 7.45 2.06 -7.74
CA LEU A 77 7.76 2.95 -6.61
C LEU A 77 9.01 3.79 -6.88
N GLY A 78 9.96 3.27 -7.67
CA GLY A 78 11.11 4.03 -8.16
C GLY A 78 10.67 5.19 -9.03
N THR A 79 9.80 4.93 -10.01
CA THR A 79 9.19 5.95 -10.87
C THR A 79 8.46 7.01 -10.05
N VAL A 80 7.66 6.60 -9.06
CA VAL A 80 6.95 7.52 -8.16
C VAL A 80 7.93 8.41 -7.40
N ALA A 81 9.00 7.84 -6.85
CA ALA A 81 9.98 8.59 -6.09
C ALA A 81 10.75 9.60 -6.96
N GLU A 82 11.12 9.22 -8.18
CA GLU A 82 11.81 10.10 -9.14
C GLU A 82 10.94 11.30 -9.52
N GLU A 83 9.69 11.06 -9.88
CA GLU A 83 8.75 12.12 -10.28
C GLU A 83 8.44 13.09 -9.11
N ILE A 84 8.29 12.57 -7.89
CA ILE A 84 8.11 13.42 -6.69
C ILE A 84 9.33 14.33 -6.50
N ARG A 85 10.55 13.80 -6.64
CA ARG A 85 11.78 14.61 -6.52
C ARG A 85 11.86 15.67 -7.61
N ALA A 86 11.59 15.31 -8.86
CA ALA A 86 11.59 16.25 -9.97
C ALA A 86 10.61 17.42 -9.74
N ARG A 87 9.41 17.14 -9.24
CA ARG A 87 8.41 18.17 -8.90
C ARG A 87 8.85 19.06 -7.76
N LEU A 88 9.48 18.51 -6.72
CA LEU A 88 10.03 19.29 -5.60
C LEU A 88 11.13 20.24 -6.07
N ASP A 89 12.01 19.77 -6.95
CA ASP A 89 13.07 20.59 -7.52
C ASP A 89 12.50 21.73 -8.39
N LEU A 90 11.51 21.45 -9.24
CA LEU A 90 10.80 22.45 -10.05
C LEU A 90 10.10 23.50 -9.18
N ALA A 91 9.42 23.09 -8.10
CA ALA A 91 8.78 24.01 -7.17
C ALA A 91 9.79 24.93 -6.48
N ARG A 92 10.98 24.41 -6.15
CA ARG A 92 12.07 25.17 -5.54
C ARG A 92 12.72 26.15 -6.52
N THR A 93 12.93 25.77 -7.77
CA THR A 93 13.53 26.66 -8.79
C THR A 93 12.56 27.75 -9.22
N GLY A 94 11.28 27.42 -9.44
CA GLY A 94 10.25 28.40 -9.80
C GLY A 94 10.06 29.47 -8.73
N SER A 95 10.22 29.12 -7.45
CA SER A 95 10.15 30.08 -6.33
C SER A 95 11.34 31.04 -6.26
N LYS A 96 12.49 30.71 -6.88
CA LYS A 96 13.69 31.56 -6.91
C LYS A 96 13.66 32.60 -8.04
N GLU A 97 12.88 32.38 -9.10
CA GLU A 97 12.78 33.30 -10.23
C GLU A 97 11.72 34.40 -10.03
N THR A 98 10.85 34.23 -9.03
CA THR A 98 9.77 35.18 -8.70
C THR A 98 10.04 36.07 -7.48
N ASN A 99 11.25 36.05 -6.94
CA ASN A 99 11.69 36.84 -5.77
C ASN A 99 13.00 37.58 -6.06
#